data_AF-A0A6G5R3Z2-F1
#
_entry.id   AF-A0A6G5R3Z2-F1
#
_cell.length_a   1.000
_cell.length_b   1.000
_cell.length_c   1.000
_cell.angle_alpha   90.00
_cell.angle_beta   90.00
_cell.angle_gamma   90.00
#
_symmetry.space_group_name_H-M   'P 1'
#
loop_
_entity.id
_entity.type
_entity.pdbx_description
1 polymer ?
#
loop_
_entity_poly.entity_id
_entity_poly.type
_entity_poly.pdbx_seq_one_letter_code
_entity_poly.pdbx_strand_id
1 'polypeptide(L)' 'MNDTWITSKEARELLRLKGANILWTLSKKGLIKRNKVNSRVCYYSKNSILAYISGQSLER' A
#
# COMPACT_ATOMS: atom_id res chain seq x y z
N MET A 1 8.67 12.02 9.76
CA MET A 1 7.33 12.55 9.41
C MET A 1 7.22 12.92 7.92
N ASN A 2 7.75 12.08 7.02
CA ASN A 2 7.52 12.22 5.58
C ASN A 2 6.98 10.89 5.08
N ASP A 3 5.73 10.89 4.65
CA ASP A 3 5.12 9.70 4.07
C ASP A 3 5.58 9.57 2.62
N THR A 4 6.43 8.59 2.34
CA THR A 4 6.89 8.34 0.97
C THR A 4 5.81 7.60 0.19
N TRP A 5 5.33 8.22 -0.87
CA TRP A 5 4.38 7.60 -1.80
C TRP A 5 5.13 6.82 -2.87
N ILE A 6 4.85 5.52 -2.95
CA ILE A 6 5.49 4.59 -3.88
C ILE A 6 4.49 4.07 -4.90
N THR A 7 4.99 3.60 -6.04
CA THR A 7 4.14 3.07 -7.12
C THR A 7 3.57 1.70 -6.77
N SER A 8 2.56 1.26 -7.55
CA SER A 8 2.00 -0.09 -7.43
C SER A 8 3.07 -1.20 -7.57
N LYS A 9 4.11 -0.96 -8.39
CA LYS A 9 5.20 -1.92 -8.61
C LYS A 9 6.04 -2.07 -7.35
N GLU A 10 6.56 -0.96 -6.82
CA GLU A 10 7.37 -0.95 -5.61
C GLU A 10 6.61 -1.47 -4.39
N ALA A 11 5.34 -1.08 -4.25
CA ALA A 11 4.47 -1.57 -3.18
C ALA A 11 4.34 -3.11 -3.20
N ARG A 12 4.27 -3.69 -4.41
CA ARG A 12 4.19 -5.14 -4.58
C ARG A 12 5.51 -5.84 -4.28
N GLU A 13 6.63 -5.23 -4.67
CA GLU A 13 7.97 -5.73 -4.33
C GLU A 13 8.19 -5.76 -2.81
N LEU A 14 7.79 -4.69 -2.10
CA LEU A 14 7.89 -4.63 -0.64
C LEU A 14 7.03 -5.68 0.06
N LEU A 15 5.81 -5.89 -0.42
CA LEU A 15 4.93 -6.92 0.15
C LEU A 15 5.41 -8.34 -0.17
N ARG A 16 6.31 -8.52 -1.16
CA ARG A 16 6.69 -9.84 -1.71
C ARG A 16 5.48 -10.69 -2.15
N LEU A 17 4.35 -10.05 -2.45
CA LEU A 17 3.11 -10.74 -2.80
C LEU A 17 2.94 -10.82 -4.33
N LYS A 18 2.75 -12.03 -4.84
CA LYS A 18 2.56 -12.29 -6.29
C LYS A 18 1.12 -12.13 -6.79
N GLY A 19 0.23 -11.40 -6.09
CA GLY A 19 -1.17 -11.18 -6.51
C GLY A 19 -1.44 -9.81 -7.15
N ALA A 20 -2.07 -9.77 -8.33
CA ALA A 20 -2.39 -8.51 -9.04
C ALA A 20 -3.43 -7.63 -8.30
N ASN A 21 -4.30 -8.25 -7.51
CA ASN A 21 -5.39 -7.56 -6.82
C ASN A 21 -5.11 -7.29 -5.33
N ILE A 22 -3.95 -7.69 -4.81
CA ILE A 22 -3.72 -7.68 -3.36
C ILE A 22 -3.65 -6.25 -2.82
N LEU A 23 -2.96 -5.34 -3.52
CA LEU A 23 -2.87 -3.92 -3.15
C LEU A 23 -4.24 -3.24 -3.16
N TRP A 24 -5.07 -3.56 -4.15
CA TRP A 24 -6.42 -3.03 -4.24
C TRP A 24 -7.29 -3.55 -3.09
N THR A 25 -7.23 -4.84 -2.78
CA THR A 25 -7.96 -5.45 -1.66
C THR A 25 -7.52 -4.89 -0.32
N LEU A 26 -6.20 -4.76 -0.07
CA LEU A 26 -5.66 -4.18 1.16
C LEU A 26 -6.08 -2.72 1.33
N SER A 27 -6.06 -1.95 0.24
CA SER A 27 -6.56 -0.58 0.25
C SER A 27 -8.06 -0.51 0.52
N LYS A 28 -8.88 -1.37 -0.11
CA LYS A 28 -10.33 -1.45 0.13
C LYS A 28 -10.66 -1.83 1.58
N LYS A 29 -9.84 -2.68 2.19
CA LYS A 29 -9.94 -3.06 3.60
C LYS A 29 -9.44 -1.99 4.57
N GLY A 30 -8.90 -0.87 4.08
CA GLY A 30 -8.37 0.21 4.93
C GLY A 30 -7.00 -0.08 5.55
N LEU A 31 -6.35 -1.19 5.18
CA LEU A 31 -5.08 -1.63 5.77
C LEU A 31 -3.87 -0.83 5.26
N ILE A 32 -3.97 -0.30 4.04
CA ILE A 32 -2.94 0.55 3.43
C ILE A 32 -3.57 1.81 2.82
N LYS A 33 -2.89 2.95 2.98
CA LYS A 33 -3.29 4.20 2.32
C LYS A 33 -2.97 4.15 0.83
N ARG A 34 -3.98 4.43 0.00
CA ARG A 34 -3.89 4.58 -1.46
C ARG A 34 -4.25 6.00 -1.85
N ASN A 35 -3.42 6.63 -2.68
CA ASN A 35 -3.72 7.89 -3.32
C ASN A 35 -3.87 7.68 -4.83
N LYS A 36 -5.06 8.01 -5.36
CA LYS A 36 -5.32 7.95 -6.79
C LYS A 36 -5.05 9.33 -7.38
N VAL A 37 -4.00 9.44 -8.19
CA VAL A 37 -3.66 10.69 -8.86
C VAL A 37 -4.42 10.82 -10.18
N ASN A 38 -4.54 9.72 -10.93
CA ASN A 38 -5.28 9.69 -12.20
C ASN A 38 -5.90 8.30 -12.44
N SER A 39 -6.70 8.15 -13.50
CA SER A 39 -7.33 6.86 -13.84
C SER A 39 -6.34 5.71 -14.07
N ARG A 40 -5.10 6.00 -14.47
CA ARG A 40 -4.04 5.00 -14.69
C ARG A 40 -3.01 4.89 -13.58
N VAL A 41 -2.89 5.90 -12.71
CA VAL A 41 -1.78 6.00 -11.75
C VAL A 41 -2.31 6.10 -10.32
N CYS A 42 -1.95 5.09 -9.53
CA CYS A 42 -2.19 5.04 -8.09
C CYS A 42 -0.86 4.89 -7.37
N TYR A 43 -0.69 5.69 -6.32
CA TYR A 43 0.40 5.59 -5.37
C TYR A 43 -0.10 5.02 -4.05
N TYR A 44 0.82 4.40 -3.32
CA TYR A 44 0.56 3.83 -2.00
C TYR A 44 1.54 4.41 -1.01
N SER A 45 1.07 4.62 0.21
CA SER A 45 1.95 5.04 1.31
C SER A 45 2.90 3.89 1.65
N LYS A 46 4.20 4.12 1.48
CA LYS A 46 5.25 3.16 1.88
C LYS A 46 5.16 2.87 3.37
N ASN A 47 4.89 3.90 4.19
CA ASN A 47 4.82 3.76 5.63
C ASN A 47 3.63 2.86 6.06
N SER A 48 2.47 3.04 5.42
CA SER A 48 1.29 2.20 5.66
C SER A 48 1.53 0.74 5.24
N ILE A 49 2.25 0.51 4.14
CA ILE A 49 2.63 -0.84 3.68
C ILE A 49 3.62 -1.49 4.65
N LEU A 50 4.63 -0.75 5.09
CA LEU A 50 5.61 -1.25 6.08
C LEU A 50 4.93 -1.57 7.41
N ALA A 51 4.02 -0.71 7.89
CA ALA A 51 3.24 -0.97 9.09
C ALA A 51 2.43 -2.28 8.97
N TYR A 52 1.76 -2.49 7.82
CA TYR A 52 1.07 -3.74 7.53
C TYR A 52 2.01 -4.96 7.51
N ILE A 53 3.20 -4.85 6.89
CA ILE A 53 4.20 -5.94 6.87
C ILE A 53 4.73 -6.25 8.26
N SER A 54 4.97 -5.21 9.06
CA SER A 54 5.47 -5.33 10.44
C SER A 54 4.40 -5.85 11.42
N GLY A 55 3.19 -6.19 10.95
CA GLY A 55 2.10 -6.62 11.83
C GLY A 55 1.53 -5.50 12.69
N GLN A 56 2.03 -4.27 12.53
CA GLN A 56 1.38 -3.04 12.98
C GLN A 56 0.27 -2.70 11.99
N SER A 57 -0.64 -3.65 11.76
CA SER A 57 -1.96 -3.30 11.24
C SER A 57 -2.49 -2.21 12.17
N LEU A 58 -3.07 -1.16 11.60
CA LEU A 58 -3.65 -0.04 12.32
C LEU A 58 -4.82 -0.53 13.20
N GLU A 59 -4.52 -1.29 14.24
CA GLU A 59 -5.39 -1.69 15.33
C GLU A 59 -5.08 -0.75 16.49
N ARG A 60 -5.81 0.36 16.58
CA ARG A 60 -6.94 0.51 17.51
C ARG A 60 -7.44 1.95 17.52
#